data_AF-A0A0M8SXZ1-F1
#
_entry.id   AF-A0A0M8SXZ1-F1
#
_cell.length_a   1.000
_cell.length_b   1.000
_cell.length_c   1.000
_cell.angle_alpha   90.00
_cell.angle_beta   90.00
_cell.angle_gamma   90.00
#
_symmetry.space_group_name_H-M   'P 1'
#
loop_
_entity.id
_entity.type
_entity.pdbx_description
1 polymer ?
#
loop_
_entity_poly.entity_id
_entity_poly.type
_entity_poly.pdbx_seq_one_letter_code
_entity_poly.pdbx_strand_id
1 'polypeptide(L)'
;TFMLGGTEIEFSHATPMLEAMGGKIVHCGGAGAGQAAKICNNMILGISMIAVSEAFVLGESLGLSHQALYDVASTASGQCWALTTNCPVPGPVPASPANRDYRPGFAAP
;
A
#
# COMPACT_ATOMS: atom_id res chain seq x y z
N THR A 1 -5.31 -9.75 2.29
CA THR A 1 -4.43 -10.13 3.40
C THR A 1 -5.19 -10.03 4.69
N PHE A 2 -5.17 -11.09 5.48
CA PHE A 2 -5.72 -11.14 6.84
C PHE A 2 -4.59 -10.97 7.86
N MET A 3 -4.76 -10.03 8.78
CA MET A 3 -3.85 -9.77 9.91
C MET A 3 -4.61 -10.18 11.18
N LEU A 4 -4.23 -11.31 11.78
CA LEU A 4 -5.02 -11.97 12.83
C LEU A 4 -4.35 -11.82 14.19
N GLY A 5 -5.12 -11.37 15.19
CA GLY A 5 -4.71 -11.43 16.59
C GLY A 5 -5.57 -12.45 17.34
N GLY A 6 -4.95 -13.37 18.06
CA GLY A 6 -5.62 -14.44 18.80
C GLY A 6 -4.63 -15.51 19.26
N THR A 7 -5.12 -16.51 19.98
CA THR A 7 -4.34 -17.70 20.33
C THR A 7 -4.03 -18.56 19.11
N GLU A 8 -3.04 -19.46 19.22
CA GLU A 8 -2.72 -20.44 18.16
C GLU A 8 -3.90 -21.35 17.81
N ILE A 9 -4.72 -21.69 18.80
CA ILE A 9 -5.93 -22.50 18.62
C ILE A 9 -6.95 -21.74 17.78
N GLU A 10 -7.25 -20.49 18.14
CA GLU A 10 -8.18 -19.64 17.39
C GLU A 10 -7.66 -19.38 15.97
N PHE A 11 -6.36 -19.14 15.81
CA PHE A 11 -5.73 -18.97 14.50
C PHE A 11 -5.91 -20.22 13.62
N SER A 12 -5.60 -21.40 14.17
CA SER A 12 -5.73 -22.68 13.46
C SER A 12 -7.19 -22.99 13.09
N HIS A 13 -8.14 -22.68 13.96
CA HIS A 13 -9.57 -22.86 13.69
C HIS A 13 -10.10 -21.88 12.64
N ALA A 14 -9.64 -20.62 12.63
CA ALA A 14 -10.10 -19.61 11.67
C ALA A 14 -9.46 -19.77 10.27
N THR A 15 -8.25 -20.33 10.20
CA THR A 15 -7.45 -20.38 8.96
C THR A 15 -8.20 -21.01 7.78
N PRO A 16 -8.83 -22.20 7.88
CA PRO A 16 -9.52 -22.82 6.74
C PRO A 16 -10.63 -21.94 6.15
N MET A 17 -11.34 -21.19 6.99
CA MET A 17 -12.39 -20.27 6.54
C MET A 17 -11.80 -19.06 5.82
N LEU A 18 -10.70 -18.51 6.33
CA LEU A 18 -10.04 -17.34 5.75
C LEU A 18 -9.29 -17.68 4.46
N GLU A 19 -8.78 -18.89 4.33
CA GLU A 19 -8.17 -19.40 3.10
C GLU A 19 -9.18 -19.42 1.94
N ALA A 20 -10.44 -19.79 2.23
CA ALA A 20 -11.52 -19.76 1.24
C ALA A 20 -11.85 -18.34 0.74
N MET A 21 -11.58 -17.30 1.54
CA MET A 21 -11.72 -15.89 1.13
C MET A 21 -10.53 -15.40 0.28
N GLY A 22 -9.44 -16.17 0.22
CA GLY A 22 -8.25 -15.90 -0.57
C GLY A 22 -7.28 -14.88 0.05
N GLY A 23 -6.05 -14.89 -0.47
CA GLY A 23 -4.99 -13.96 -0.08
C GLY A 23 -4.14 -14.43 1.10
N LYS A 24 -3.16 -13.60 1.49
CA LYS A 24 -2.18 -13.94 2.53
C LYS A 24 -2.79 -13.87 3.93
N ILE A 25 -2.51 -14.86 4.77
CA ILE A 25 -2.91 -14.92 6.18
C ILE A 25 -1.66 -14.76 7.05
N VAL A 26 -1.71 -13.89 8.06
CA VAL A 26 -0.60 -13.64 8.98
C VAL A 26 -1.11 -13.64 10.42
N HIS A 27 -0.54 -14.48 11.27
CA HIS A 27 -0.73 -14.42 12.71
C HIS A 27 0.16 -13.33 13.30
N CYS A 28 -0.45 -12.31 13.89
CA CYS A 28 0.22 -11.10 14.38
C CYS A 28 0.49 -11.14 15.89
N GLY A 29 0.08 -12.20 16.59
CA GLY A 29 0.20 -12.35 18.04
C GLY A 29 -1.16 -12.49 18.71
N GLY A 30 -1.26 -12.12 20.00
CA GLY A 30 -2.47 -12.24 20.80
C GLY A 30 -3.63 -11.32 20.37
N ALA A 31 -4.71 -11.33 21.15
CA ALA A 31 -5.90 -10.53 20.87
C ALA A 31 -5.55 -9.05 20.63
N GLY A 32 -6.11 -8.46 19.56
CA GLY A 32 -5.86 -7.08 19.14
C GLY A 32 -4.61 -6.87 18.27
N ALA A 33 -3.66 -7.81 18.23
CA ALA A 33 -2.41 -7.63 17.48
C ALA A 33 -2.61 -7.50 15.96
N GLY A 34 -3.65 -8.13 15.40
CA GLY A 34 -4.03 -7.95 14.00
C GLY A 34 -4.45 -6.51 13.67
N GLN A 35 -5.18 -5.85 14.57
CA GLN A 35 -5.57 -4.45 14.42
C GLN A 35 -4.35 -3.53 14.57
N ALA A 36 -3.47 -3.82 15.53
CA ALA A 36 -2.21 -3.10 15.70
C ALA A 36 -1.33 -3.19 14.45
N ALA A 37 -1.18 -4.39 13.86
CA ALA A 37 -0.47 -4.57 12.60
C ALA A 37 -1.12 -3.76 11.45
N LYS A 38 -2.46 -3.78 11.39
CA LYS A 38 -3.22 -3.06 10.36
C LYS A 38 -3.03 -1.54 10.44
N ILE A 39 -3.13 -0.96 11.63
CA ILE A 39 -2.97 0.49 11.80
C ILE A 39 -1.54 0.92 11.52
N CYS A 40 -0.53 0.16 11.96
CA CYS A 40 0.87 0.44 11.64
C CYS A 40 1.13 0.41 10.13
N ASN A 41 0.65 -0.63 9.43
CA ASN A 41 0.79 -0.72 7.97
C ASN A 41 0.10 0.44 7.25
N ASN A 42 -1.11 0.80 7.65
CA ASN A 42 -1.85 1.89 7.02
C ASN A 42 -1.26 3.27 7.34
N MET A 43 -0.66 3.46 8.51
CA MET A 43 0.09 4.68 8.83
C MET A 43 1.32 4.83 7.93
N ILE A 44 2.10 3.75 7.72
CA ILE A 44 3.21 3.73 6.76
C ILE A 44 2.70 4.11 5.36
N LEU A 45 1.60 3.49 4.91
CA LEU A 45 0.99 3.81 3.62
C LEU A 45 0.64 5.30 3.50
N GLY A 46 0.00 5.88 4.51
CA GLY A 46 -0.37 7.31 4.50
C GLY A 46 0.84 8.23 4.38
N ILE A 47 1.88 7.98 5.17
CA ILE A 47 3.13 8.75 5.14
C ILE A 47 3.82 8.61 3.78
N SER A 48 3.97 7.38 3.28
CA SER A 48 4.59 7.13 1.98
C SER A 48 3.83 7.77 0.82
N MET A 49 2.48 7.80 0.88
CA MET A 49 1.66 8.44 -0.16
C MET A 49 1.94 9.94 -0.24
N ILE A 50 2.04 10.61 0.90
CA ILE A 50 2.37 12.04 0.97
C ILE A 50 3.80 12.27 0.46
N ALA A 51 4.78 11.52 0.98
CA ALA A 51 6.18 11.66 0.59
C ALA A 51 6.41 11.46 -0.92
N VAL A 52 5.77 10.45 -1.52
CA VAL A 52 5.86 10.22 -2.97
C VAL A 52 5.22 11.37 -3.75
N SER A 53 4.07 11.88 -3.30
CA SER A 53 3.39 13.00 -3.96
C SER A 53 4.25 14.27 -3.93
N GLU A 54 4.84 14.59 -2.78
CA GLU A 54 5.78 15.71 -2.64
C GLU A 54 7.02 15.54 -3.52
N ALA A 55 7.57 14.33 -3.61
CA ALA A 55 8.72 14.04 -4.46
C ALA A 55 8.42 14.26 -5.95
N PHE A 56 7.22 13.92 -6.43
CA PHE A 56 6.80 14.19 -7.80
C PHE A 56 6.68 15.68 -8.09
N VAL A 57 6.02 16.45 -7.20
CA VAL A 57 5.90 17.91 -7.34
C VAL A 57 7.28 18.58 -7.31
N LEU A 58 8.17 18.15 -6.40
CA LEU A 58 9.54 18.65 -6.35
C LEU A 58 10.30 18.28 -7.64
N GLY A 59 10.21 17.03 -8.09
CA GLY A 59 10.86 16.58 -9.33
C GLY A 59 10.42 17.38 -10.55
N GLU A 60 9.12 17.64 -10.69
CA GLU A 60 8.57 18.50 -11.74
C GLU A 60 9.15 19.93 -11.67
N SER A 61 9.20 20.53 -10.48
CA SER A 61 9.77 21.87 -10.29
C SER A 61 11.27 21.96 -10.63
N LEU A 62 11.98 20.82 -10.54
CA LEU A 62 13.39 20.68 -10.90
C LEU A 62 13.59 20.27 -12.37
N GLY A 63 12.52 20.12 -13.15
CA GLY A 63 12.55 19.80 -14.57
C GLY A 63 12.62 18.30 -14.91
N LEU A 64 12.35 17.42 -13.94
CA LEU A 64 12.23 15.99 -14.21
C LEU A 64 10.85 15.65 -14.78
N SER A 65 10.81 14.75 -15.75
CA SER A 65 9.55 14.12 -16.14
C SER A 65 9.09 13.14 -15.06
N HIS A 66 7.78 12.94 -14.94
CA HIS A 66 7.21 11.92 -14.07
C HIS A 66 7.78 10.53 -14.35
N GLN A 67 7.98 10.18 -15.62
CA GLN A 67 8.55 8.89 -16.00
C GLN A 67 10.00 8.74 -15.52
N ALA A 68 10.84 9.76 -15.71
CA ALA A 68 12.23 9.71 -15.28
C ALA A 68 12.35 9.54 -13.75
N LEU A 69 11.55 10.26 -12.98
CA LEU A 69 11.53 10.11 -11.52
C LEU A 69 11.01 8.72 -11.12
N TYR A 70 9.94 8.23 -11.76
CA TYR A 70 9.40 6.91 -11.50
C TYR A 70 10.42 5.80 -11.77
N ASP A 71 11.10 5.84 -12.92
CA ASP A 71 12.08 4.80 -13.31
C ASP A 71 13.21 4.66 -12.28
N VAL A 72 13.69 5.80 -11.75
CA VAL A 72 14.72 5.81 -10.70
C VAL A 72 14.14 5.35 -9.36
N ALA A 73 13.08 5.99 -8.88
CA ALA A 73 12.58 5.76 -7.53
C ALA A 73 11.95 4.37 -7.34
N SER A 74 11.40 3.78 -8.41
CA SER A 74 10.77 2.44 -8.37
C SER A 74 11.77 1.29 -8.29
N THR A 75 13.05 1.56 -8.59
CA THR A 75 14.14 0.58 -8.54
C THR A 75 15.20 0.89 -7.48
N ALA A 76 15.05 2.02 -6.79
CA ALA A 76 15.95 2.48 -5.73
C ALA A 76 15.33 2.36 -4.33
N SER A 77 15.99 2.92 -3.32
CA SER A 77 15.57 2.88 -1.93
C SER A 77 14.25 3.62 -1.62
N GLY A 78 13.77 4.46 -2.53
CA GLY A 78 12.47 5.14 -2.42
C GLY A 78 11.27 4.26 -2.78
N GLN A 79 11.50 3.00 -3.20
CA GLN A 79 10.43 2.12 -3.65
C GLN A 79 9.43 1.82 -2.53
N CYS A 80 8.15 2.01 -2.85
CA CYS A 80 7.04 1.59 -2.01
C CYS A 80 5.76 1.41 -2.85
N TRP A 81 4.71 0.83 -2.27
CA TRP A 81 3.43 0.59 -2.95
C TRP A 81 2.78 1.88 -3.48
N ALA A 82 2.89 2.97 -2.72
CA ALA A 82 2.37 4.28 -3.13
C ALA A 82 2.99 4.77 -4.45
N LEU A 83 4.24 4.39 -4.73
CA LEU A 83 4.91 4.70 -5.99
C LEU A 83 4.56 3.69 -7.08
N THR A 84 4.75 2.39 -6.83
CA THR A 84 4.74 1.36 -7.89
C THR A 84 3.34 0.84 -8.25
N THR A 85 2.33 1.14 -7.45
CA THR A 85 0.96 0.69 -7.69
C THR A 85 -0.03 1.84 -7.66
N ASN A 86 0.14 2.79 -6.74
CA ASN A 86 -0.77 3.91 -6.56
C ASN A 86 -0.13 5.26 -6.94
N CYS A 87 0.71 5.26 -7.97
CA CYS A 87 1.46 6.44 -8.41
C CYS A 87 0.55 7.67 -8.51
N PRO A 88 0.88 8.80 -7.83
CA PRO A 88 -0.01 9.96 -7.70
C PRO A 88 -0.12 10.81 -8.97
N VAL A 89 0.70 10.54 -9.97
CA VAL A 89 0.71 11.25 -11.25
C VAL A 89 0.26 10.33 -12.39
N PRO A 90 -0.47 10.85 -13.40
CA PRO A 90 -0.87 10.07 -14.56
C PRO A 90 0.34 9.67 -15.42
N GLY A 91 0.26 8.51 -16.07
CA GLY A 91 1.28 7.99 -16.98
C GLY A 91 2.01 6.74 -16.44
N PRO A 92 2.97 6.87 -15.49
CA PRO A 92 3.93 5.79 -15.19
C PRO A 92 3.31 4.46 -14.74
N VAL A 93 2.15 4.52 -14.08
CA VAL A 93 1.39 3.34 -13.66
C VAL A 93 -0.03 3.46 -14.23
N PRO A 94 -0.33 2.89 -15.42
CA PRO A 94 -1.62 3.08 -16.09
C PRO A 94 -2.85 2.66 -15.28
N ALA A 95 -2.69 1.68 -14.39
CA ALA A 95 -3.76 1.20 -13.52
C ALA A 95 -4.03 2.09 -12.29
N SER A 96 -3.16 3.07 -12.01
CA SER A 96 -3.30 3.92 -10.82
C SER A 96 -4.51 4.86 -10.93
N PRO A 97 -5.12 5.25 -9.80
CA PRO A 97 -6.24 6.20 -9.77
C PRO A 97 -5.96 7.54 -10.45
N ALA A 98 -4.70 7.98 -10.50
CA ALA A 98 -4.30 9.24 -11.12
C ALA A 98 -4.67 9.31 -12.62
N ASN A 99 -4.85 8.17 -13.29
CA ASN A 99 -5.26 8.11 -14.70
C ASN A 99 -6.78 8.11 -14.90
N ARG A 100 -7.56 8.19 -13.83
CA ARG A 100 -9.03 8.08 -13.86
C ARG A 100 -9.69 9.01 -12.85
N ASP A 101 -9.29 10.28 -12.86
CA ASP A 101 -9.82 11.35 -12.01
C ASP A 101 -9.81 11.01 -10.51
N TYR A 102 -8.79 10.26 -10.07
CA TYR A 102 -8.65 9.77 -8.70
C TYR A 102 -9.88 9.00 -8.19
N ARG A 103 -10.66 8.38 -9.09
CA ARG A 103 -11.75 7.47 -8.70
C ARG A 103 -11.19 6.43 -7.73
N PRO A 104 -11.81 6.25 -6.55
CA PRO A 104 -11.22 5.49 -5.46
C PRO A 104 -10.81 4.07 -5.86
N GLY A 105 -9.65 3.65 -5.37
CA GLY A 105 -9.18 2.26 -5.47
C GLY A 105 -8.96 1.59 -4.11
N PHE A 106 -8.69 2.37 -3.07
CA PHE A 106 -8.49 1.89 -1.71
C PHE A 106 -9.57 2.47 -0.79
N ALA A 107 -10.36 1.57 -0.20
CA ALA A 107 -11.38 1.84 0.82
C ALA A 107 -12.10 3.20 0.64
N ALA A 108 -13.07 3.24 -0.26
CA ALA A 108 -14.13 4.24 -0.24
C ALA A 108 -15.48 3.51 -0.19
N PRO A 109 -16.46 4.01 0.59
CA PRO A 109 -17.80 3.44 0.68
C PRO A 109 -18.55 3.45 -0.66
#